data_AF-A0A6W0P1Y5-F1
#
_entry.id   AF-A0A6W0P1Y5-F1
#
_cell.length_a   1.000
_cell.length_b   1.000
_cell.length_c   1.000
_cell.angle_alpha   90.00
_cell.angle_beta   90.00
_cell.angle_gamma   90.00
#
_symmetry.space_group_name_H-M   'P 1'
#
loop_
_entity.id
_entity.type
_entity.pdbx_description
1 polymer ?
#
loop_
_entity_poly.entity_id
_entity_poly.type
_entity_poly.pdbx_seq_one_letter_code
_entity_poly.pdbx_strand_id
1 'polypeptide(L)'
;MRELFYLAKFIYVFCAVGLGFISFCITVPVFGADVLRGNFPPPFSWGLVLITFLLFFTANHIYKNGKRKLEDKLKSINFTASNGLQLFNPIAERYIGINLITQKIVLISLISKQPIIELPLKVLSGYELRGSNLTLKLNDYDTPSFAMSHNSGFRDRLDVYLNS
;
A
#
# COMPACT_ATOMS: atom_id res chain seq x y z
N MET A 1 11.57 17.18 0.98
CA MET A 1 10.39 17.32 1.87
C MET A 1 9.30 16.28 1.62
N ARG A 2 8.84 16.03 0.38
CA ARG A 2 7.73 15.07 0.13
C ARG A 2 8.05 13.60 0.47
N GLU A 3 9.28 13.15 0.22
CA GLU A 3 9.73 11.79 0.57
C GLU A 3 9.77 11.55 2.10
N LEU A 4 10.21 12.55 2.87
CA LEU A 4 10.19 12.54 4.34
C LEU A 4 8.75 12.43 4.88
N PHE A 5 7.81 13.13 4.26
CA PHE A 5 6.40 13.06 4.66
C PHE A 5 5.79 11.67 4.41
N TYR A 6 6.18 11.01 3.32
CA TYR A 6 5.78 9.62 3.08
C TYR A 6 6.38 8.66 4.10
N LEU A 7 7.68 8.75 4.35
CA LEU A 7 8.35 7.92 5.34
C LEU A 7 7.70 8.11 6.72
N ALA A 8 7.35 9.34 7.09
CA ALA A 8 6.59 9.64 8.31
C ALA A 8 5.18 9.02 8.30
N LYS A 9 4.43 9.09 7.19
CA LYS A 9 3.12 8.40 7.08
C LYS A 9 3.25 6.89 7.23
N PHE A 10 4.25 6.29 6.58
CA PHE A 10 4.48 4.86 6.64
C PHE A 10 4.84 4.42 8.06
N ILE A 11 5.79 5.11 8.70
CA ILE A 11 6.15 4.88 10.11
C ILE A 11 4.95 5.08 11.02
N TYR A 12 4.15 6.13 10.81
CA TYR A 12 2.93 6.36 11.58
C TYR A 12 1.95 5.21 11.45
N VAL A 13 1.64 4.74 10.24
CA VAL A 13 0.72 3.61 10.03
C VAL A 13 1.27 2.35 10.67
N PHE A 14 2.57 2.06 10.52
CA PHE A 14 3.21 0.91 11.13
C PHE A 14 3.15 0.96 12.67
N CYS A 15 3.53 2.09 13.26
CA CYS A 15 3.46 2.31 14.70
C CYS A 15 2.01 2.28 15.22
N ALA A 16 1.06 2.88 14.50
CA ALA A 16 -0.34 2.90 14.89
C ALA A 16 -0.96 1.50 14.88
N VAL A 17 -0.64 0.67 13.88
CA VAL A 17 -1.08 -0.73 13.84
C VAL A 17 -0.41 -1.55 14.94
N GLY A 18 0.89 -1.38 15.16
CA GLY A 18 1.63 -2.08 16.21
C GLY A 18 1.14 -1.72 17.61
N LEU A 19 1.04 -0.44 17.92
CA LEU A 19 0.50 0.07 19.19
C LEU A 19 -0.98 -0.27 19.34
N GLY A 20 -1.76 -0.22 18.26
CA GLY A 20 -3.16 -0.63 18.24
C GLY A 20 -3.31 -2.10 18.60
N PHE A 21 -2.44 -2.97 18.09
CA PHE A 21 -2.42 -4.39 18.43
C PHE A 21 -2.06 -4.62 19.92
N ILE A 22 -1.02 -3.96 20.42
CA ILE A 22 -0.65 -4.03 21.85
C ILE A 22 -1.82 -3.57 22.73
N SER A 23 -2.42 -2.42 22.41
CA SER A 23 -3.56 -1.88 23.12
C SER A 23 -4.76 -2.82 23.05
N PHE A 24 -5.03 -3.45 21.91
CA PHE A 24 -6.08 -4.45 21.74
C PHE A 24 -5.86 -5.67 22.64
N CYS A 25 -4.64 -6.21 22.70
CA CYS A 25 -4.28 -7.33 23.58
C CYS A 25 -4.46 -7.02 25.08
N ILE A 26 -4.34 -5.75 25.49
CA ILE A 26 -4.61 -5.32 26.87
C ILE A 26 -6.10 -5.05 27.08
N THR A 27 -6.75 -4.43 26.09
CA THR A 27 -8.16 -4.03 26.17
C THR A 27 -9.07 -5.24 26.26
N VAL A 28 -8.81 -6.30 25.49
CA VAL A 28 -9.68 -7.48 25.44
C VAL A 28 -9.79 -8.19 26.81
N PRO A 29 -8.70 -8.51 27.52
CA PRO A 29 -8.80 -9.09 28.85
C PRO A 29 -9.40 -8.15 29.89
N VAL A 30 -9.03 -6.87 29.88
CA VAL A 30 -9.50 -5.90 30.90
C VAL A 30 -10.98 -5.62 30.73
N PHE A 31 -11.40 -5.23 29.52
CA PHE A 31 -12.80 -4.97 29.20
C PHE A 31 -13.64 -6.26 29.26
N GLY A 32 -13.10 -7.37 28.74
CA GLY A 32 -13.77 -8.67 28.73
C GLY A 32 -14.00 -9.23 30.12
N ALA A 33 -13.03 -9.09 31.05
CA ALA A 33 -13.19 -9.55 32.43
C ALA A 33 -14.30 -8.79 33.16
N ASP A 34 -14.42 -7.48 32.96
CA ASP A 34 -15.48 -6.67 33.57
C ASP A 34 -16.86 -7.05 33.02
N VAL A 35 -16.97 -7.19 31.69
CA VAL A 35 -18.21 -7.58 31.02
C VAL A 35 -18.65 -9.00 31.41
N LEU A 36 -17.73 -9.97 31.46
CA LEU A 36 -18.03 -11.35 31.87
C LEU A 36 -18.48 -11.45 33.33
N ARG A 37 -18.05 -10.52 34.18
CA ARG A 37 -18.51 -10.42 35.58
C ARG A 37 -19.85 -9.70 35.72
N GLY A 38 -20.43 -9.22 34.62
CA GLY A 38 -21.66 -8.42 34.63
C GLY A 38 -21.47 -7.01 35.18
N ASN A 39 -20.23 -6.56 35.36
CA ASN A 39 -19.92 -5.24 35.87
C ASN A 39 -19.92 -4.22 34.74
N PHE A 40 -20.33 -2.98 35.05
CA PHE A 40 -20.13 -1.88 34.11
C PHE A 40 -18.62 -1.54 34.05
N PRO A 41 -17.98 -1.57 32.87
CA PRO A 41 -16.54 -1.34 32.77
C PRO A 41 -16.16 0.07 33.29
N PRO A 42 -15.07 0.20 34.05
CA PRO A 42 -14.64 1.48 34.58
C PRO A 42 -14.21 2.42 33.43
N PRO A 43 -14.18 3.76 33.68
CA PRO A 43 -13.83 4.74 32.66
C PRO A 43 -12.48 4.48 31.96
N PHE A 44 -11.52 3.91 32.68
CA PHE A 44 -10.21 3.54 32.12
C PHE A 44 -10.32 2.46 31.02
N SER A 45 -11.15 1.43 31.21
CA SER A 45 -11.37 0.37 30.22
C SER A 45 -11.97 0.94 28.92
N TRP A 46 -12.90 1.89 29.04
CA TRP A 46 -13.44 2.63 27.89
C TRP A 46 -12.39 3.50 27.20
N GLY A 47 -11.49 4.13 27.96
CA GLY A 47 -10.35 4.88 27.41
C GLY A 47 -9.46 4.01 26.53
N LEU A 48 -9.15 2.79 26.97
CA LEU A 48 -8.36 1.82 26.19
C LEU A 48 -9.07 1.39 24.89
N VAL A 49 -10.38 1.15 24.94
CA VAL A 49 -11.18 0.86 23.73
C VAL A 49 -11.09 2.03 22.74
N LEU A 50 -11.23 3.26 23.21
CA LEU A 50 -11.21 4.45 22.37
C LEU A 50 -9.84 4.71 21.74
N ILE A 51 -8.75 4.54 22.49
CA ILE A 51 -7.38 4.64 21.96
C ILE A 51 -7.14 3.57 20.90
N THR A 52 -7.50 2.32 21.19
CA THR A 52 -7.35 1.19 20.26
C THR A 52 -8.12 1.46 18.96
N PHE A 53 -9.37 1.89 19.09
CA PHE A 53 -10.22 2.24 17.96
C PHE A 53 -9.63 3.38 17.11
N LEU A 54 -9.17 4.46 17.75
CA LEU A 54 -8.57 5.60 17.06
C LEU A 54 -7.34 5.20 16.25
N LEU A 55 -6.44 4.38 16.81
CA LEU A 55 -5.22 3.95 16.13
C LEU A 55 -5.53 3.13 14.86
N PHE A 56 -6.47 2.18 14.94
CA PHE A 56 -6.88 1.42 13.77
C PHE A 56 -7.66 2.27 12.77
N PHE A 57 -8.51 3.18 13.25
CA PHE A 57 -9.32 4.05 12.41
C PHE A 57 -8.44 4.99 11.58
N THR A 58 -7.45 5.65 12.19
CA THR A 58 -6.55 6.56 11.47
C THR A 58 -5.68 5.82 10.47
N ALA A 59 -5.12 4.67 10.84
CA ALA A 59 -4.34 3.82 9.94
C ALA A 59 -5.17 3.39 8.71
N ASN A 60 -6.39 2.91 8.95
CA ASN A 60 -7.32 2.52 7.88
C ASN A 60 -7.75 3.70 7.01
N HIS A 61 -7.97 4.87 7.62
CA HIS A 61 -8.32 6.09 6.88
C HIS A 61 -7.20 6.52 5.94
N ILE A 62 -5.94 6.50 6.39
CA ILE A 62 -4.77 6.81 5.55
C ILE A 62 -4.69 5.83 4.37
N TYR A 63 -4.83 4.53 4.64
CA TYR A 63 -4.79 3.50 3.61
C TYR A 63 -5.92 3.68 2.57
N LYS A 64 -7.17 3.85 3.03
CA LYS A 64 -8.34 4.03 2.14
C LYS A 64 -8.24 5.29 1.29
N ASN A 65 -7.77 6.39 1.86
CA ASN A 65 -7.61 7.64 1.11
C ASN A 65 -6.55 7.50 0.01
N GLY A 66 -5.40 6.89 0.33
CA GLY A 66 -4.37 6.60 -0.67
C GLY A 66 -4.88 5.69 -1.79
N LYS A 67 -5.65 4.64 -1.44
CA LYS A 67 -6.23 3.71 -2.39
C LYS A 67 -7.23 4.41 -3.31
N ARG A 68 -8.14 5.20 -2.75
CA ARG A 68 -9.14 5.97 -3.52
C ARG A 68 -8.48 6.91 -4.53
N LYS A 69 -7.45 7.65 -4.12
CA LYS A 69 -6.72 8.54 -5.03
C LYS A 69 -6.07 7.80 -6.21
N LEU A 70 -5.50 6.62 -5.95
CA LEU A 70 -4.92 5.79 -7.02
C LEU A 70 -6.00 5.26 -7.95
N GLU A 71 -7.12 4.78 -7.42
CA GLU A 71 -8.26 4.30 -8.21
C GLU A 71 -8.88 5.40 -9.06
N ASP A 72 -9.04 6.61 -8.51
CA ASP A 72 -9.57 7.77 -9.25
C ASP A 72 -8.63 8.14 -10.42
N LYS A 73 -7.31 8.04 -10.22
CA LYS A 73 -6.33 8.26 -11.29
C LYS A 73 -6.38 7.16 -12.35
N LEU A 74 -6.52 5.89 -11.96
CA LEU A 74 -6.65 4.78 -12.90
C LEU A 74 -7.92 4.89 -13.75
N LYS A 75 -9.04 5.29 -13.15
CA LYS A 75 -10.27 5.59 -13.86
C LYS A 75 -10.10 6.75 -14.86
N SER A 76 -9.36 7.80 -14.48
CA SER A 76 -9.14 8.95 -15.37
C SER A 76 -8.39 8.62 -16.66
N ILE A 77 -7.59 7.55 -16.66
CA ILE A 77 -6.82 7.09 -17.83
C ILE A 77 -7.44 5.85 -18.50
N ASN A 78 -8.64 5.43 -18.07
CA ASN A 78 -9.31 4.22 -18.56
C ASN A 78 -8.41 2.97 -18.60
N PHE A 79 -7.50 2.85 -17.63
CA PHE A 79 -6.56 1.73 -17.59
C PHE A 79 -7.08 0.61 -16.70
N THR A 80 -7.02 -0.62 -17.22
CA THR A 80 -7.29 -1.85 -16.47
C THR A 80 -6.07 -2.76 -16.62
N ALA A 81 -5.47 -3.19 -15.51
CA ALA A 81 -4.37 -4.15 -15.54
C ALA A 81 -4.87 -5.56 -15.88
N SER A 82 -4.00 -6.36 -16.49
CA SER A 82 -4.24 -7.79 -16.66
C SER A 82 -4.24 -8.48 -15.29
N ASN A 83 -5.02 -9.54 -15.15
CA ASN A 83 -5.29 -10.18 -13.86
C ASN A 83 -4.01 -10.48 -13.05
N GLY A 84 -3.85 -9.73 -11.95
CA GLY A 84 -2.74 -9.82 -11.00
C GLY A 84 -1.39 -9.29 -11.46
N LEU A 85 -1.29 -8.71 -12.65
CA LEU A 85 -0.17 -7.85 -13.02
C LEU A 85 -0.44 -6.40 -12.58
N GLN A 86 -0.82 -6.26 -11.31
CA GLN A 86 -0.99 -4.98 -10.67
C GLN A 86 -0.40 -4.99 -9.27
N LEU A 87 0.21 -3.89 -8.90
CA LEU A 87 0.76 -3.66 -7.58
C LEU A 87 0.28 -2.32 -7.05
N PHE A 88 -0.45 -2.38 -5.95
CA PHE A 88 -0.90 -1.20 -5.22
C PHE A 88 -0.06 -1.02 -3.98
N ASN A 89 0.52 0.17 -3.82
CA ASN A 89 1.02 0.64 -2.54
C ASN A 89 0.29 1.94 -2.15
N PRO A 90 -0.90 1.83 -1.52
CA PRO A 90 -1.73 2.98 -1.15
C PRO A 90 -1.08 3.91 -0.14
N ILE A 91 -0.24 3.39 0.76
CA ILE A 91 0.46 4.19 1.76
C ILE A 91 1.54 5.05 1.06
N ALA A 92 2.23 4.47 0.07
CA ALA A 92 3.18 5.17 -0.79
C ALA A 92 2.56 6.02 -1.87
N GLU A 93 1.25 5.95 -2.05
CA GLU A 93 0.56 6.59 -3.16
C GLU A 93 1.21 6.21 -4.51
N ARG A 94 1.67 4.96 -4.62
CA ARG A 94 2.29 4.38 -5.82
C ARG A 94 1.46 3.22 -6.36
N TYR A 95 1.42 3.09 -7.68
CA TYR A 95 0.80 1.98 -8.38
C TYR A 95 1.64 1.56 -9.58
N ILE A 96 1.68 0.25 -9.85
CA ILE A 96 2.19 -0.35 -11.09
C ILE A 96 1.07 -1.23 -11.65
N GLY A 97 0.81 -1.12 -12.94
CA GLY A 97 -0.10 -2.02 -13.63
C GLY A 97 0.43 -2.35 -15.02
N ILE A 98 0.30 -3.60 -15.41
CA ILE A 98 0.63 -4.05 -16.77
C ILE A 98 -0.62 -4.61 -17.40
N ASN A 99 -0.92 -4.15 -18.61
CA ASN A 99 -1.99 -4.67 -19.44
C ASN A 99 -1.38 -5.36 -20.66
N LEU A 100 -1.54 -6.68 -20.72
CA LEU A 100 -1.03 -7.54 -21.79
C LEU A 100 -1.83 -7.39 -23.09
N ILE A 101 -3.12 -7.04 -23.01
CA ILE A 101 -4.00 -6.86 -24.18
C ILE A 101 -3.63 -5.57 -24.91
N THR A 102 -3.46 -4.48 -24.19
CA THR A 102 -3.10 -3.17 -24.76
C THR A 102 -1.60 -2.97 -24.89
N GLN A 103 -0.80 -3.92 -24.40
CA GLN A 103 0.67 -3.85 -24.34
C GLN A 103 1.18 -2.55 -23.69
N LYS A 104 0.56 -2.14 -22.58
CA LYS A 104 0.90 -0.93 -21.84
C LYS A 104 1.26 -1.23 -20.39
N ILE A 105 2.22 -0.45 -19.88
CA ILE A 105 2.59 -0.38 -18.48
C ILE A 105 2.17 1.00 -17.99
N VAL A 106 1.47 1.03 -16.86
CA VAL A 106 1.09 2.25 -16.17
C VAL A 106 1.80 2.30 -14.84
N LEU A 107 2.57 3.36 -14.65
CA LEU A 107 3.22 3.68 -13.39
C LEU A 107 2.57 4.94 -12.85
N ILE A 108 2.08 4.88 -11.61
CA ILE A 108 1.53 6.05 -10.92
C ILE A 108 2.36 6.31 -9.69
N SER A 109 2.78 7.56 -9.53
CA SER A 109 3.45 8.06 -8.34
C SER A 109 2.89 9.45 -8.04
N LEU A 110 1.92 9.54 -7.13
CA LEU A 110 1.24 10.82 -6.85
C LEU A 110 2.19 11.89 -6.25
N ILE A 111 3.40 11.48 -5.88
CA ILE A 111 4.43 12.33 -5.29
C ILE A 111 5.32 12.96 -6.37
N SER A 112 5.45 12.29 -7.52
CA SER A 112 6.28 12.72 -8.65
C SER A 112 5.70 13.95 -9.34
N LYS A 113 6.57 14.73 -10.01
CA LYS A 113 6.15 15.83 -10.90
C LYS A 113 5.33 15.31 -12.09
N GLN A 114 5.64 14.10 -12.54
CA GLN A 114 4.85 13.34 -13.52
C GLN A 114 4.13 12.21 -12.78
N PRO A 115 2.86 12.42 -12.38
CA PRO A 115 2.17 11.49 -11.50
C PRO A 115 1.72 10.22 -12.21
N ILE A 116 1.62 10.24 -13.53
CA ILE A 116 1.23 9.11 -14.38
C ILE A 116 2.26 9.01 -15.49
N ILE A 117 2.79 7.80 -15.69
CA ILE A 117 3.73 7.48 -16.75
C ILE A 117 3.14 6.24 -17.46
N GLU A 118 2.78 6.40 -18.72
CA GLU A 118 2.37 5.30 -19.60
C GLU A 118 3.55 4.92 -20.49
N LEU A 119 3.96 3.65 -20.42
CA LEU A 119 5.05 3.12 -21.23
C LEU A 119 4.56 1.92 -22.04
N PRO A 120 5.07 1.71 -23.27
CA PRO A 120 4.80 0.49 -24.00
C PRO A 120 5.50 -0.69 -23.34
N LEU A 121 4.86 -1.87 -23.35
CA LEU A 121 5.34 -3.06 -22.65
C LEU A 121 6.73 -3.52 -23.09
N LYS A 122 7.11 -3.25 -24.35
CA LYS A 122 8.45 -3.53 -24.90
C LYS A 122 9.61 -2.86 -24.16
N VAL A 123 9.31 -1.82 -23.37
CA VAL A 123 10.30 -1.09 -22.59
C VAL A 123 10.68 -1.86 -21.32
N LEU A 124 9.87 -2.83 -20.88
CA LEU A 124 10.21 -3.66 -19.72
C LEU A 124 11.45 -4.51 -20.03
N SER A 125 12.57 -4.21 -19.36
CA SER A 125 13.81 -4.97 -19.50
C SER A 125 13.97 -6.05 -18.42
N GLY A 126 13.21 -5.94 -17.33
CA GLY A 126 13.16 -6.92 -16.26
C GLY A 126 12.85 -6.28 -14.93
N TYR A 127 13.26 -6.95 -13.85
CA TYR A 127 13.11 -6.43 -12.51
C TYR A 127 14.30 -6.84 -11.63
N GLU A 128 14.53 -6.08 -10.56
CA GLU A 128 15.52 -6.38 -9.54
C GLU A 128 14.83 -6.45 -8.18
N LEU A 129 15.19 -7.45 -7.39
CA LEU A 129 14.65 -7.65 -6.05
C LEU A 129 15.77 -7.45 -5.04
N ARG A 130 15.65 -6.40 -4.20
CA ARG A 130 16.56 -6.15 -3.08
C ARG A 130 15.78 -6.23 -1.77
N GLY A 131 15.95 -7.35 -1.07
CA GLY A 131 15.18 -7.64 0.14
C GLY A 131 13.68 -7.66 -0.18
N SER A 132 12.94 -6.70 0.37
CA SER A 132 11.50 -6.60 0.17
C SER A 132 11.07 -5.57 -0.88
N ASN A 133 12.03 -4.96 -1.57
CA ASN A 133 11.79 -3.94 -2.59
C ASN A 133 11.95 -4.54 -3.98
N LEU A 134 10.91 -4.37 -4.80
CA LEU A 134 10.88 -4.71 -6.20
C LEU A 134 11.15 -3.45 -7.02
N THR A 135 12.17 -3.47 -7.87
CA THR A 135 12.48 -2.39 -8.79
C THR A 135 12.28 -2.87 -10.21
N LEU A 136 11.29 -2.33 -10.92
CA LEU A 136 11.17 -2.58 -12.35
C LEU A 136 12.28 -1.84 -13.10
N LYS A 137 12.93 -2.52 -14.03
CA LYS A 137 13.91 -1.95 -14.95
C LYS A 137 13.22 -1.72 -16.29
N LEU A 138 13.39 -0.51 -16.80
CA LEU A 138 12.73 -0.01 -17.98
C LEU A 138 13.81 0.52 -18.91
N ASN A 139 13.79 0.12 -20.17
CA ASN A 139 14.69 0.61 -21.22
C ASN A 139 14.17 1.94 -21.77
N ASP A 140 13.93 2.88 -20.87
CA ASP A 140 13.46 4.23 -21.14
C ASP A 140 14.42 5.24 -20.54
N TYR A 141 14.76 6.28 -21.30
CA TYR A 141 15.77 7.26 -20.86
C TYR A 141 15.23 8.15 -19.74
N ASP A 142 13.94 8.48 -19.77
CA ASP A 142 13.30 9.37 -18.79
C ASP A 142 12.93 8.63 -17.50
N THR A 143 12.55 7.35 -17.61
CA THR A 143 12.14 6.51 -16.48
C THR A 143 12.89 5.16 -16.49
N PRO A 144 14.19 5.12 -16.18
CA PRO A 144 15.00 3.90 -16.31
C PRO A 144 14.65 2.84 -15.26
N SER A 145 14.07 3.25 -14.13
CA SER A 145 13.63 2.31 -13.10
C SER A 145 12.47 2.84 -12.27
N PHE A 146 11.65 1.92 -11.77
CA PHE A 146 10.54 2.25 -10.87
C PHE A 146 10.53 1.31 -9.67
N ALA A 147 10.87 1.86 -8.50
CA ALA A 147 10.97 1.10 -7.26
C ALA A 147 9.66 1.06 -6.48
N MET A 148 9.33 -0.09 -5.94
CA MET A 148 8.12 -0.35 -5.16
C MET A 148 8.40 -1.35 -4.04
N SER A 149 7.90 -1.06 -2.84
CA SER A 149 8.02 -1.98 -1.71
C SER A 149 6.88 -3.00 -1.69
N HIS A 150 7.21 -4.23 -1.29
CA HIS A 150 6.33 -5.34 -0.96
C HIS A 150 5.33 -5.80 -2.04
N ASN A 151 5.64 -6.91 -2.72
CA ASN A 151 4.66 -7.95 -3.08
C ASN A 151 5.33 -9.18 -3.71
N SER A 152 5.30 -10.31 -3.01
CA SER A 152 5.71 -11.61 -3.58
C SER A 152 4.77 -12.08 -4.68
N GLY A 153 3.46 -11.84 -4.55
CA GLY A 153 2.47 -12.32 -5.52
C GLY A 153 2.51 -11.60 -6.88
N PHE A 154 2.95 -10.34 -6.92
CA PHE A 154 3.20 -9.64 -8.18
C PHE A 154 4.46 -10.18 -8.87
N ARG A 155 5.50 -10.51 -8.10
CA ARG A 155 6.74 -11.12 -8.62
C ARG A 155 6.45 -12.44 -9.31
N ASP A 156 5.75 -13.36 -8.64
CA ASP A 156 5.55 -14.71 -9.19
C ASP A 156 4.78 -14.67 -10.53
N ARG A 157 3.88 -13.70 -10.71
CA ARG A 157 3.18 -13.47 -11.98
C ARG A 157 4.05 -12.78 -13.04
N LEU A 158 4.93 -11.87 -12.61
CA LEU A 158 5.90 -11.23 -13.49
C LEU A 158 6.94 -12.25 -13.99
N ASP A 159 7.34 -13.21 -13.16
CA ASP A 159 8.24 -14.32 -13.52
C ASP A 159 7.64 -15.23 -14.57
N VAL A 160 6.35 -15.58 -14.43
CA VAL A 160 5.65 -16.37 -15.45
C VAL A 160 5.63 -15.62 -16.79
N TYR A 161 5.41 -14.30 -16.77
CA TYR A 161 5.39 -13.49 -17.98
C TYR A 161 6.77 -13.32 -18.63
N LEU A 162 7.82 -13.08 -17.85
CA LEU A 162 9.15 -12.83 -18.40
C LEU A 162 9.84 -14.11 -18.92
N ASN A 163 9.37 -15.28 -18.50
CA ASN A 163 9.88 -16.59 -18.94
C ASN A 163 8.96 -17.31 -19.94
N SER A 164 7.86 -16.69 -20.37
CA SER A 164 6.96 -17.20 -21.44
C SER A 164 7.32 -16.63 -22.80
#